data_AF-A0A8T3SQ38-F1
#
_entry.id   AF-A0A8T3SQ38-F1
#
_cell.length_a   1.000
_cell.length_b   1.000
_cell.length_c   1.000
_cell.angle_alpha   90.00
_cell.angle_beta   90.00
_cell.angle_gamma   90.00
#
_symmetry.space_group_name_H-M   'P 1'
#
loop_
_entity.id
_entity.type
_entity.pdbx_description
1 polymer ?
#
loop_
_entity_poly.entity_id
_entity_poly.type
_entity_poly.pdbx_seq_one_letter_code
_entity_poly.pdbx_strand_id
1 'polypeptide(L)' 'MSRLLRGSEVRRADHLIDKLFTDRWSPRAMTGEAINRQELMVLFEA' A
#
# COMPACT_ATOMS: atom_id res chain seq x y z
N MET A 1 12.87 9.50 -10.34
CA MET A 1 12.08 8.59 -9.47
C MET A 1 10.86 9.34 -8.98
N SER A 2 9.66 8.93 -9.36
CA SER A 2 8.42 9.57 -8.90
C SER A 2 8.12 9.13 -7.46
N ARG A 3 7.82 10.08 -6.58
CA ARG A 3 7.40 9.80 -5.20
C ARG A 3 5.99 9.20 -5.23
N LEU A 4 5.81 8.03 -4.62
CA LEU A 4 4.48 7.48 -4.34
C LEU A 4 3.80 8.36 -3.27
N LEU A 5 2.62 8.88 -3.61
CA LEU A 5 1.79 9.66 -2.70
C LEU A 5 1.14 8.72 -1.68
N ARG A 6 1.24 9.06 -0.38
CA ARG A 6 0.57 8.28 0.68
C ARG A 6 -0.89 8.70 0.80
N GLY A 7 -1.77 7.73 1.04
CA GLY A 7 -3.20 8.00 1.17
C GLY A 7 -3.52 8.93 2.34
N SER A 8 -2.80 8.81 3.47
CA SER A 8 -2.91 9.67 4.65
C SER A 8 -2.49 11.13 4.41
N GLU A 9 -1.83 11.44 3.29
CA GLU A 9 -1.49 12.82 2.91
C GLU A 9 -2.67 13.54 2.23
N VAL A 10 -3.67 12.79 1.72
CA VAL A 10 -4.82 13.35 0.98
C VAL A 10 -6.19 12.93 1.52
N ARG A 11 -6.27 11.78 2.19
CA ARG A 11 -7.50 11.27 2.83
C ARG A 11 -7.51 11.68 4.29
N ARG A 12 -8.64 12.22 4.74
CA ARG A 12 -8.88 12.57 6.13
C ARG A 12 -9.89 11.59 6.73
N ALA A 13 -9.51 10.94 7.83
CA ALA A 13 -10.44 10.13 8.62
C ALA A 13 -11.18 11.02 9.63
N ASP A 14 -12.44 10.69 9.90
CA ASP A 14 -13.26 11.39 10.89
C ASP A 14 -12.94 10.97 12.34
N HIS A 15 -12.24 9.84 12.50
CA HIS A 15 -11.84 9.28 13.78
C HIS A 15 -10.34 8.97 13.81
N LEU A 16 -9.80 8.81 15.02
CA LEU A 16 -8.43 8.36 15.23
C LEU A 16 -8.31 6.87 14.86
N ILE A 17 -7.97 6.61 13.60
CA ILE A 17 -7.68 5.27 13.07
C ILE A 17 -6.21 5.17 12.68
N ASP A 18 -5.71 3.95 12.59
CA ASP A 18 -4.36 3.70 12.09
C ASP A 18 -4.20 4.22 10.64
N LYS A 19 -3.05 4.82 10.34
CA LYS A 19 -2.76 5.36 8.99
C LYS A 19 -2.79 4.28 7.92
N LEU A 20 -2.54 3.01 8.27
CA LEU A 20 -2.65 1.86 7.37
C LEU A 20 -4.00 1.84 6.64
N PHE A 21 -5.09 2.21 7.31
CA PHE A 21 -6.42 2.24 6.70
C PHE A 21 -6.56 3.32 5.63
N THR A 22 -5.93 4.48 5.81
CA THR A 22 -5.93 5.55 4.81
C THR A 22 -4.89 5.33 3.71
N ASP A 23 -3.74 4.75 4.05
CA ASP A 23 -2.59 4.54 3.16
C ASP A 23 -2.80 3.36 2.21
N ARG A 24 -3.49 2.30 2.64
CA ARG A 24 -3.81 1.16 1.76
C ARG A 24 -4.83 1.60 0.71
N TRP A 25 -4.49 1.38 -0.55
CA TRP A 25 -5.38 1.61 -1.70
C TRP A 25 -5.08 0.60 -2.80
N SER A 26 -5.86 0.62 -3.88
CA SER A 26 -5.73 -0.31 -5.01
C SER A 26 -5.13 0.41 -6.22
N PRO A 27 -3.80 0.68 -6.24
CA PRO A 27 -3.14 1.16 -7.45
C PRO A 27 -3.27 0.12 -8.55
N ARG A 28 -3.38 0.58 -9.80
CA ARG A 28 -3.51 -0.31 -10.97
C ARG A 28 -2.35 -0.17 -11.96
N ALA A 29 -1.44 0.77 -11.71
CA ALA A 29 -0.19 0.90 -12.46
C ALA A 29 0.92 0.23 -11.64
N MET A 30 1.44 -0.89 -12.14
CA MET A 30 2.53 -1.65 -11.53
C MET A 30 3.79 -1.54 -12.40
N THR A 31 4.98 -1.69 -11.82
CA THR A 31 6.26 -1.61 -12.55
C THR A 31 6.52 -2.85 -13.42
N GLY A 32 5.88 -3.97 -13.10
CA GLY A 32 6.12 -5.27 -13.76
C GLY A 32 7.33 -6.02 -13.23
N GLU A 33 8.00 -5.50 -12.20
CA GLU A 33 9.12 -6.17 -11.53
C GLU A 33 8.64 -7.43 -10.78
N ALA A 34 9.50 -8.46 -10.76
CA ALA A 34 9.21 -9.69 -10.04
C ALA A 34 9.25 -9.48 -8.52
N ILE A 35 8.27 -10.03 -7.81
CA ILE A 35 8.29 -10.16 -6.34
C ILE A 35 9.08 -11.42 -5.98
N ASN A 36 9.89 -11.35 -4.92
CA ASN A 36 10.65 -12.53 -4.50
C ASN A 36 9.71 -13.61 -3.91
N ARG A 37 10.08 -14.88 -4.04
CA ARG A 37 9.19 -15.98 -3.65
C ARG A 37 8.86 -15.95 -2.16
N GLN A 38 9.82 -15.61 -1.29
CA GLN A 38 9.62 -15.57 0.15
C GLN A 38 8.59 -14.50 0.54
N GLU A 39 8.72 -13.28 0.01
CA GLU A 39 7.77 -12.18 0.17
C GLU A 39 6.37 -12.57 -0.31
N LEU A 40 6.28 -13.20 -1.50
CA LEU A 40 5.01 -13.66 -2.03
C LEU A 40 4.34 -14.69 -1.10
N MET A 41 5.11 -15.63 -0.54
CA MET A 41 4.56 -16.62 0.39
C MET A 41 4.10 -15.99 1.71
N VAL A 42 4.77 -14.94 2.20
CA VAL A 42 4.31 -14.18 3.38
C VAL A 42 2.95 -13.52 3.13
N LEU A 43 2.73 -12.97 1.93
CA LEU A 43 1.44 -12.37 1.56
C LEU A 43 0.28 -13.37 1.51
N PHE A 44 0.55 -14.66 1.29
CA PHE A 44 -0.46 -15.72 1.29
C PHE A 44 -0.78 -16.27 2.69
N GLU A 45 0.10 -16.07 3.67
CA GLU A 45 -0.10 -16.52 5.05
C GLU A 45 -0.85 -15.49 5.91
N ALA A 46 -0.78 -14.21 5.55
CA ALA A 46 -1.36 -13.09 6.29
C ALA A 46 -2.89 -13.15 6.43
#